data_AF-A0A8S1NIS8-F1
#
_entry.id   AF-A0A8S1NIS8-F1
#
_cell.length_a   1.000
_cell.length_b   1.000
_cell.length_c   1.000
_cell.angle_alpha   90.00
_cell.angle_beta   90.00
_cell.angle_gamma   90.00
#
_symmetry.space_group_name_H-M   'P 1'
#
loop_
_entity.id
_entity.type
_entity.pdbx_description
1 polymer ?
#
loop_
_entity_poly.entity_id
_entity_poly.type
_entity_poly.pdbx_seq_one_letter_code
_entity_poly.pdbx_strand_id
1 'polypeptide(L)'
;MSQTDSTKTSGQKVKKTLISPLKEALSQLTKSYKFFIPNEEDVILVLVDLPCHLELQEATSRALKLVPKQNPVDQNPNNYDIYMAKKTGQPKMDFPSYQTNLRLEETGNFVFSLVHVTYSEKKIRKSIRKSTYDLSHYQSPTIPSRSKEINQFQPKPEKNWLLRFLGCA
;
A
#
# COMPACT_ATOMS: atom_id res chain seq x y z
N MET A 1 -33.01 -40.09 -68.39
CA MET A 1 -33.92 -39.17 -67.66
C MET A 1 -34.22 -39.86 -66.34
N SER A 2 -33.95 -39.40 -65.11
CA SER A 2 -33.59 -38.13 -64.45
C SER A 2 -32.78 -38.51 -63.17
N GLN A 3 -31.62 -37.91 -62.82
CA GLN A 3 -31.42 -36.75 -61.90
C GLN A 3 -32.38 -36.72 -60.68
N THR A 4 -32.02 -36.54 -59.39
CA THR A 4 -30.85 -36.04 -58.61
C THR A 4 -31.16 -36.32 -57.11
N ASP A 5 -30.22 -36.70 -56.24
CA ASP A 5 -29.40 -35.89 -55.29
C ASP A 5 -29.76 -35.97 -53.79
N SER A 6 -28.68 -35.84 -53.00
CA SER A 6 -28.56 -35.18 -51.69
C SER A 6 -28.67 -36.02 -50.41
N THR A 7 -27.54 -36.65 -50.09
CA THR A 7 -26.99 -36.81 -48.74
C THR A 7 -27.07 -35.50 -47.92
N LYS A 8 -27.86 -35.48 -46.85
CA LYS A 8 -27.79 -34.47 -45.79
C LYS A 8 -26.74 -34.88 -44.76
N THR A 9 -25.47 -34.55 -44.99
CA THR A 9 -24.50 -34.39 -43.90
C THR A 9 -24.62 -32.98 -43.37
N SER A 10 -25.32 -32.83 -42.24
CA SER A 10 -25.39 -31.58 -41.49
C SER A 10 -24.01 -31.32 -40.85
N GLY A 11 -23.09 -30.77 -41.65
CA GLY A 11 -21.86 -30.19 -41.17
C GLY A 11 -22.19 -28.97 -40.31
N GLN A 12 -22.18 -29.19 -39.00
CA GLN A 12 -22.25 -28.12 -38.01
C GLN A 12 -21.03 -27.22 -38.22
N LYS A 13 -21.21 -26.12 -38.97
CA LYS A 13 -20.22 -25.05 -39.10
C LYS A 13 -20.07 -24.41 -37.73
N VAL A 14 -19.16 -24.98 -36.93
CA VAL A 14 -18.56 -24.30 -35.79
C VAL A 14 -17.90 -23.05 -36.36
N LYS A 15 -18.52 -21.89 -36.15
CA LYS A 15 -17.89 -20.60 -36.37
C LYS A 15 -16.71 -20.51 -35.38
N LYS A 16 -15.57 -21.09 -35.76
CA LYS A 16 -14.28 -20.76 -35.16
C LYS A 16 -14.03 -19.31 -35.56
N THR A 17 -14.44 -18.38 -34.70
CA THR A 17 -13.96 -17.00 -34.72
C THR A 17 -12.44 -17.06 -34.77
N LEU A 18 -11.87 -16.64 -35.90
CA LEU A 18 -10.45 -16.44 -36.08
C LEU A 18 -10.02 -15.31 -35.14
N ILE A 19 -9.72 -15.67 -33.89
CA ILE A 19 -8.93 -14.82 -33.02
C ILE A 19 -7.56 -14.77 -33.71
N SER A 20 -7.11 -13.56 -34.08
CA SER A 20 -5.86 -13.40 -34.81
C SER A 20 -4.70 -13.97 -33.98
N PRO A 21 -3.70 -14.61 -34.61
CA PRO A 21 -2.50 -15.10 -33.92
C PRO A 21 -1.81 -14.00 -33.09
N LEU A 22 -1.96 -12.74 -33.49
CA LEU A 22 -1.47 -11.56 -32.77
C LEU A 22 -2.18 -11.33 -31.43
N LYS A 23 -3.49 -11.60 -31.33
CA LYS A 23 -4.21 -11.50 -30.05
C LYS A 23 -3.79 -12.60 -29.08
N GLU A 24 -3.57 -13.81 -29.57
CA GLU A 24 -3.05 -14.92 -28.75
C GLU A 24 -1.61 -14.64 -28.30
N ALA A 25 -0.73 -14.15 -29.18
CA ALA A 25 0.62 -13.75 -28.82
C ALA A 25 0.67 -12.56 -27.83
N LEU A 26 -0.21 -11.56 -27.99
CA LEU A 26 -0.34 -10.45 -27.03
C LEU A 26 -0.83 -10.93 -25.67
N SER A 27 -1.76 -11.89 -25.62
CA SER A 27 -2.22 -12.49 -24.36
C SER A 27 -1.15 -13.29 -23.62
N GLN A 28 -0.10 -13.74 -24.31
CA GLN A 28 1.09 -14.32 -23.68
C GLN A 28 2.05 -13.26 -23.12
N LEU A 29 1.97 -12.02 -23.62
CA LEU A 29 2.85 -10.92 -23.25
C LEU A 29 2.33 -10.09 -22.06
N THR A 30 1.02 -10.04 -21.86
CA THR A 30 0.38 -9.26 -20.80
C THR A 30 -0.39 -10.13 -19.82
N LYS A 31 -0.37 -9.74 -18.55
CA LYS A 31 -1.10 -10.40 -17.45
C LYS A 31 -1.97 -9.38 -16.74
N SER A 32 -3.15 -9.81 -16.32
CA SER A 32 -4.08 -8.96 -15.58
C SER A 32 -3.76 -8.98 -14.09
N TYR A 33 -3.64 -7.78 -13.51
CA TYR A 33 -3.39 -7.57 -12.09
C TYR A 33 -4.49 -6.73 -11.45
N LYS A 34 -4.70 -6.96 -10.15
CA LYS A 34 -5.65 -6.20 -9.34
C LYS A 34 -4.90 -5.42 -8.27
N PHE A 35 -5.13 -4.12 -8.21
CA PHE A 35 -4.60 -3.25 -7.19
C PHE A 35 -5.74 -2.66 -6.38
N PHE A 36 -5.72 -2.89 -5.08
CA PHE A 36 -6.60 -2.24 -4.13
C PHE A 36 -5.88 -1.07 -3.49
N ILE A 37 -6.49 0.11 -3.48
CA ILE A 37 -5.96 1.31 -2.84
C ILE A 37 -6.91 1.64 -1.68
N PRO A 38 -6.64 1.13 -0.47
CA PRO A 38 -7.39 1.50 0.72
C PRO A 38 -7.20 2.98 1.04
N ASN A 39 -8.31 3.69 1.16
CA ASN A 39 -8.40 5.04 1.72
C ASN A 39 -9.02 4.98 3.13
N GLU A 40 -9.25 6.13 3.77
CA GLU A 40 -9.82 6.18 5.12
C GLU A 40 -11.24 5.58 5.19
N GLU A 41 -12.06 5.81 4.16
CA GLU A 41 -13.48 5.39 4.14
C GLU A 41 -13.75 4.24 3.17
N ASP A 42 -13.07 4.21 2.02
CA ASP A 42 -13.33 3.27 0.93
C ASP A 42 -12.08 2.53 0.45
N VAL A 43 -12.27 1.46 -0.33
CA VAL A 43 -11.20 0.74 -1.02
C VAL A 43 -11.43 0.85 -2.52
N ILE A 44 -10.50 1.49 -3.22
CA ILE A 44 -10.56 1.65 -4.67
C ILE A 44 -9.97 0.41 -5.33
N LEU A 45 -10.72 -0.25 -6.22
CA LEU A 45 -10.23 -1.35 -7.03
C LEU A 45 -9.79 -0.84 -8.40
N VAL A 46 -8.54 -1.12 -8.77
CA VAL A 46 -7.98 -0.87 -10.09
C VAL A 46 -7.61 -2.21 -10.74
N LEU A 47 -8.13 -2.45 -11.93
CA LEU A 47 -7.78 -3.60 -12.78
C LEU A 47 -6.87 -3.09 -13.89
N VAL A 48 -5.71 -3.73 -14.07
CA VAL A 48 -4.72 -3.30 -15.07
C VAL A 48 -4.07 -4.49 -15.73
N ASP A 49 -3.99 -4.45 -17.06
CA ASP A 49 -3.21 -5.40 -17.84
C ASP A 49 -1.79 -4.87 -18.00
N LEU A 50 -0.82 -5.60 -17.47
CA LEU A 50 0.59 -5.21 -17.45
C LEU A 50 1.43 -6.20 -18.25
N PRO A 51 2.49 -5.73 -18.94
CA PRO A 51 3.44 -6.62 -19.60
C PRO A 51 4.20 -7.46 -18.56
N CYS A 52 4.69 -8.62 -19.00
CA CYS A 52 5.54 -9.47 -18.19
C CYS A 52 6.88 -8.78 -17.83
N HIS A 53 7.51 -9.25 -16.74
CA HIS A 53 8.82 -8.83 -16.25
C HIS A 53 8.91 -7.37 -15.79
N LEU A 54 7.77 -6.80 -15.41
CA LEU A 54 7.68 -5.43 -14.94
C LEU A 54 7.91 -5.37 -13.42
N GLU A 55 8.65 -4.36 -12.98
CA GLU A 55 8.91 -4.11 -11.56
C GLU A 55 7.68 -3.56 -10.85
N LEU A 56 7.54 -3.89 -9.56
CA LEU A 56 6.40 -3.47 -8.75
C LEU A 56 6.24 -1.94 -8.68
N GLN A 57 7.34 -1.19 -8.67
CA GLN A 57 7.31 0.28 -8.67
C GLN A 57 6.63 0.82 -9.94
N GLU A 58 7.01 0.30 -11.10
CA GLU A 58 6.42 0.72 -12.38
C GLU A 58 4.95 0.26 -12.49
N ALA A 59 4.65 -0.94 -11.99
CA ALA A 59 3.29 -1.48 -11.95
C ALA A 59 2.37 -0.57 -11.12
N THR A 60 2.87 -0.13 -9.97
CA THR A 60 2.19 0.79 -9.06
C THR A 60 1.96 2.13 -9.73
N SER A 61 2.97 2.70 -10.40
CA SER A 61 2.79 3.95 -11.15
C SER A 61 1.69 3.85 -12.21
N ARG A 62 1.63 2.73 -12.95
CA ARG A 62 0.58 2.49 -13.96
C ARG A 62 -0.80 2.34 -13.32
N ALA A 63 -0.90 1.63 -12.20
CA ALA A 63 -2.16 1.48 -11.47
C ALA A 63 -2.68 2.83 -10.94
N LEU A 64 -1.83 3.66 -10.34
CA LEU A 64 -2.22 4.97 -9.79
C LEU A 64 -2.75 5.93 -10.87
N LYS A 65 -2.18 5.90 -12.08
CA LYS A 65 -2.63 6.71 -13.22
C LYS A 65 -4.03 6.35 -13.72
N LEU A 66 -4.48 5.12 -13.47
CA LEU A 66 -5.80 4.63 -13.87
C LEU A 66 -6.89 4.95 -12.84
N VAL A 67 -6.53 5.48 -11.67
CA VAL A 67 -7.49 5.87 -10.65
C VAL A 67 -8.32 7.05 -11.16
N PRO A 68 -9.67 6.99 -11.07
CA PRO A 68 -10.53 8.09 -11.48
C PRO A 68 -10.21 9.37 -10.68
N LYS A 69 -10.16 10.52 -11.37
CA LYS A 69 -9.87 11.84 -10.75
C LYS A 69 -10.81 12.24 -9.61
N GLN A 70 -11.99 11.62 -9.53
CA GLN A 70 -12.95 11.82 -8.45
C GLN A 70 -12.43 11.33 -7.09
N ASN A 71 -11.51 10.36 -7.08
CA ASN A 71 -10.88 9.83 -5.89
C ASN A 71 -9.44 10.35 -5.83
N PRO A 72 -9.16 11.45 -5.11
CA PRO A 72 -7.81 11.98 -5.03
C PRO A 72 -6.90 10.97 -4.31
N VAL A 73 -5.89 10.50 -5.03
CA VAL A 73 -4.82 9.64 -4.52
C VAL A 73 -3.48 10.25 -4.89
N ASP A 74 -2.47 10.05 -4.05
CA ASP A 74 -1.10 10.42 -4.39
C ASP A 74 -0.64 9.61 -5.62
N GLN A 75 -0.04 10.28 -6.59
CA GLN A 75 0.43 9.68 -7.84
C GLN A 75 1.89 9.22 -7.75
N ASN A 76 2.59 9.52 -6.66
CA ASN A 76 3.96 9.08 -6.44
C ASN A 76 3.98 7.62 -5.94
N PRO A 77 4.48 6.66 -6.73
CA PRO A 77 4.50 5.25 -6.33
C PRO A 77 5.38 4.98 -5.10
N ASN A 78 6.36 5.84 -4.81
CA ASN A 78 7.26 5.68 -3.66
C ASN A 78 6.57 5.94 -2.31
N ASN A 79 5.39 6.56 -2.34
CA ASN A 79 4.61 6.86 -1.14
C ASN A 79 3.66 5.71 -0.76
N TYR A 80 3.78 4.55 -1.42
CA TYR A 80 2.95 3.38 -1.17
C TYR A 80 3.79 2.16 -0.79
N ASP A 81 3.42 1.54 0.31
CA ASP A 81 3.83 0.20 0.68
C ASP A 81 2.94 -0.82 -0.04
N ILE A 82 3.56 -1.84 -0.65
CA ILE A 82 2.85 -2.84 -1.45
C ILE A 82 2.69 -4.11 -0.62
N TYR A 83 1.45 -4.51 -0.34
CA TYR A 83 1.14 -5.72 0.41
C TYR A 83 0.38 -6.73 -0.42
N MET A 84 0.39 -7.99 0.01
CA MET A 84 -0.60 -8.96 -0.44
C MET A 84 -2.00 -8.52 0.03
N ALA A 85 -2.99 -8.54 -0.86
CA ALA A 85 -4.35 -8.15 -0.51
C ALA A 85 -5.16 -9.30 0.13
N LYS A 86 -6.08 -8.95 1.02
CA LYS A 86 -7.19 -9.83 1.46
C LYS A 86 -8.30 -9.81 0.41
N LYS A 87 -9.27 -10.74 0.53
CA LYS A 87 -10.49 -10.74 -0.30
C LYS A 87 -11.28 -9.42 -0.19
N THR A 88 -11.12 -8.71 0.93
CA THR A 88 -11.74 -7.41 1.20
C THR A 88 -10.97 -6.22 0.60
N GLY A 89 -9.84 -6.46 -0.07
CA GLY A 89 -8.95 -5.41 -0.59
C GLY A 89 -8.05 -4.75 0.45
N GLN A 90 -8.22 -5.05 1.73
CA GLN A 90 -7.34 -4.60 2.81
C GLN A 90 -5.99 -5.34 2.78
N PRO A 91 -4.89 -4.73 3.30
CA PRO A 91 -3.59 -5.37 3.32
C PRO A 91 -3.54 -6.55 4.31
N LYS A 92 -2.81 -7.61 3.96
CA LYS A 92 -2.41 -8.67 4.88
C LYS A 92 -1.16 -8.23 5.65
N MET A 93 -1.37 -7.59 6.79
CA MET A 93 -0.30 -7.08 7.66
C MET A 93 0.50 -8.17 8.39
N ASP A 94 0.05 -9.43 8.32
CA ASP A 94 0.78 -10.58 8.89
C ASP A 94 2.07 -10.89 8.11
N PHE A 95 2.19 -10.35 6.88
CA PHE A 95 3.35 -10.47 6.02
C PHE A 95 4.00 -9.10 5.81
N PRO A 96 5.33 -9.04 5.59
CA PRO A 96 6.00 -7.79 5.23
C PRO A 96 5.50 -7.27 3.88
N SER A 97 5.68 -5.97 3.66
CA SER A 97 5.49 -5.38 2.33
C SER A 97 6.54 -5.91 1.35
N TYR A 98 6.19 -5.93 0.08
CA TYR A 98 7.11 -6.26 -1.00
C TYR A 98 8.12 -5.13 -1.23
N GLN A 99 9.32 -5.51 -1.65
CA GLN A 99 10.31 -4.56 -2.14
C GLN A 99 9.86 -4.03 -3.52
N THR A 100 10.03 -2.74 -3.76
CA THR A 100 9.49 -2.05 -4.94
C THR A 100 10.18 -2.43 -6.25
N ASN A 101 11.44 -2.86 -6.17
CA ASN A 101 12.26 -3.34 -7.30
C ASN A 101 12.01 -4.81 -7.65
N LEU A 102 11.18 -5.52 -6.88
CA LEU A 102 10.84 -6.91 -7.16
C LEU A 102 9.93 -7.00 -8.39
N ARG A 103 10.12 -8.03 -9.23
CA ARG A 103 9.26 -8.23 -10.40
C ARG A 103 7.92 -8.82 -10.01
N LEU A 104 6.87 -8.47 -10.73
CA LEU A 104 5.51 -8.98 -10.47
C LEU A 104 5.46 -10.51 -10.44
N GLU A 105 6.14 -11.18 -11.37
CA GLU A 105 6.14 -12.66 -11.45
C GLU A 105 6.83 -13.32 -10.26
N GLU A 106 7.84 -12.67 -9.70
CA GLU A 106 8.60 -13.18 -8.54
C GLU A 106 7.74 -13.17 -7.27
N THR A 107 6.71 -12.31 -7.21
CA THR A 107 5.77 -12.30 -6.08
C THR A 107 4.88 -13.55 -6.05
N GLY A 108 4.68 -14.24 -7.18
CA GLY A 108 3.68 -15.30 -7.33
C GLY A 108 2.23 -14.85 -7.12
N ASN A 109 1.97 -13.53 -7.03
CA ASN A 109 0.69 -12.95 -6.71
C ASN A 109 0.16 -12.07 -7.86
N PHE A 110 -1.17 -11.99 -7.95
CA PHE A 110 -1.86 -11.16 -8.95
C PHE A 110 -2.71 -10.04 -8.33
N VAL A 111 -2.75 -9.98 -6.99
CA VAL A 111 -3.65 -9.12 -6.24
C VAL A 111 -2.87 -8.43 -5.13
N PHE A 112 -2.78 -7.11 -5.23
CA PHE A 112 -1.98 -6.27 -4.34
C PHE A 112 -2.84 -5.23 -3.63
N SER A 113 -2.39 -4.82 -2.45
CA SER A 113 -2.95 -3.70 -1.69
C SER A 113 -1.87 -2.63 -1.56
N LEU A 114 -2.13 -1.44 -2.11
CA LEU A 114 -1.26 -0.29 -2.11
C LEU A 114 -1.62 0.62 -0.92
N VAL A 115 -0.84 0.55 0.14
CA VAL A 115 -1.10 1.29 1.38
C VAL A 115 -0.22 2.52 1.40
N HIS A 116 -0.82 3.71 1.49
CA HIS A 116 -0.04 4.94 1.60
C HIS A 116 0.78 4.94 2.91
N VAL A 117 2.06 5.36 2.86
CA VAL A 117 2.97 5.31 4.02
C VAL A 117 2.42 6.11 5.22
N THR A 118 1.75 7.24 4.98
CA THR A 118 1.12 8.00 6.08
C THR A 118 -0.05 7.24 6.73
N TYR A 119 -0.71 6.33 6.01
CA TYR A 119 -1.77 5.48 6.53
C TYR A 119 -1.22 4.33 7.37
N SER A 120 -0.07 3.77 6.97
CA SER A 120 0.62 2.74 7.74
C SER A 120 1.03 3.31 9.10
N GLU A 121 1.61 4.51 9.16
CA GLU A 121 1.96 5.17 10.43
C GLU A 121 0.75 5.38 11.37
N LYS A 122 -0.39 5.84 10.84
CA LYS A 122 -1.61 6.06 11.64
C LYS A 122 -2.16 4.77 12.27
N LYS A 123 -2.12 3.63 11.56
CA LYS A 123 -2.60 2.34 12.07
C LYS A 123 -1.57 1.57 12.89
N ILE A 124 -0.28 1.66 12.53
CA ILE A 124 0.82 1.08 13.30
C ILE A 124 0.90 1.72 14.68
N ARG A 125 0.74 3.05 14.82
CA ARG A 125 0.69 3.70 16.15
C ARG A 125 -0.49 3.25 17.02
N LYS A 126 -1.63 2.86 16.41
CA LYS A 126 -2.78 2.31 17.16
C LYS A 126 -2.54 0.86 17.59
N SER A 127 -1.79 0.08 16.80
CA SER A 127 -1.43 -1.32 17.08
C SER A 127 -0.29 -1.46 18.11
N ILE A 128 0.74 -0.61 18.01
CA ILE A 128 1.94 -0.65 18.88
C ILE A 128 1.66 -0.14 20.30
N ARG A 129 0.56 0.60 20.53
CA ARG A 129 0.11 1.02 21.88
C ARG A 129 -0.49 -0.11 22.74
N LYS A 130 -0.14 -1.37 22.45
CA LYS A 130 -0.08 -2.43 23.45
C LYS A 130 1.39 -2.77 23.73
N SER A 131 2.19 -1.75 24.04
CA SER A 131 3.48 -1.97 24.69
C SER A 131 3.18 -2.38 26.13
N THR A 132 3.17 -3.69 26.39
CA THR A 132 3.44 -4.23 27.73
C THR A 132 4.89 -3.89 28.09
N TYR A 133 5.13 -2.64 28.41
CA TYR A 133 6.27 -2.22 29.21
C TYR A 133 5.67 -1.50 30.41
N ASP A 134 5.32 -2.30 31.40
CA ASP A 134 5.02 -1.81 32.74
C ASP A 134 6.33 -1.29 33.33
N LEU A 135 6.58 0.01 33.16
CA LEU A 135 7.77 0.70 33.67
C LEU A 135 7.67 0.99 35.17
N SER A 136 6.81 0.29 35.92
CA SER A 136 6.64 0.46 37.36
C SER A 136 7.54 -0.42 38.24
N HIS A 137 8.35 -1.32 37.67
CA HIS A 137 9.08 -2.35 38.44
C HIS A 137 10.59 -2.16 38.58
N TYR A 138 11.17 -1.03 38.17
CA TYR A 138 12.53 -0.65 38.56
C TYR A 138 12.51 0.37 39.70
N GLN A 139 11.93 -0.01 40.83
CA GLN A 139 12.35 0.51 42.13
C GLN A 139 13.30 -0.50 42.76
N SER A 140 14.56 -0.12 42.89
CA SER A 140 15.45 -0.63 43.93
C SER A 140 16.44 0.46 44.34
N PRO A 141 16.81 0.52 45.63
CA PRO A 141 17.25 1.75 46.28
C PRO A 141 18.77 1.81 46.34
N THR A 142 19.34 2.90 45.84
CA THR A 142 20.73 3.24 46.18
C THR A 142 20.78 4.71 46.54
N ILE A 143 20.76 4.94 47.85
CA ILE A 143 21.02 6.21 48.51
C ILE A 143 22.34 6.79 47.98
N PRO A 144 22.38 8.01 47.42
CA PRO A 144 23.61 8.77 47.38
C PRO A 144 23.75 9.50 48.72
N SER A 145 24.87 9.23 49.39
CA SER A 145 25.28 9.86 50.63
C SER A 145 25.40 11.38 50.48
N ARG A 146 24.94 12.10 51.51
CA ARG A 146 25.15 13.53 51.68
C ARG A 146 26.66 13.83 51.79
N SER A 147 27.25 14.41 50.77
CA SER A 147 28.46 15.23 50.92
C SER A 147 28.06 16.70 51.04
N LYS A 148 28.58 17.32 52.09
CA LYS A 148 28.44 18.74 52.45
C LYS A 148 29.18 19.64 51.46
N GLU A 149 28.74 20.92 51.46
CA GLU A 149 29.42 22.11 50.94
C GLU A 149 29.37 22.24 49.40
N ILE A 150 29.00 23.36 48.77
CA ILE A 150 29.32 24.76 49.06
C ILE A 150 28.14 25.66 48.66
N ASN A 151 27.94 26.75 49.42
CA ASN A 151 27.06 27.88 49.13
C ASN A 151 27.17 28.39 47.68
N GLN A 152 26.06 28.42 46.96
CA GLN A 152 25.78 29.52 46.04
C GLN A 152 24.27 29.78 45.96
N PHE A 153 23.93 31.01 46.32
CA PHE A 153 22.61 31.62 46.28
C PHE A 153 21.84 31.29 45.00
N GLN A 154 20.66 30.67 45.13
CA GLN A 154 19.60 30.81 44.14
C GLN A 154 18.36 31.42 44.80
N PRO A 155 18.16 32.75 44.70
CA PRO A 155 16.85 33.31 44.92
C PRO A 155 15.93 32.98 43.72
N LYS A 156 14.79 32.42 44.11
CA LYS A 156 13.47 32.22 43.46
C LYS A 156 13.16 32.85 42.08
N PRO A 157 12.18 32.26 41.36
CA PRO A 157 11.89 32.56 39.97
C PRO A 157 11.07 33.86 39.83
N GLU A 158 11.54 34.77 38.98
CA GLU A 158 10.77 35.95 38.58
C GLU A 158 10.13 35.76 37.21
N LYS A 159 8.83 36.08 37.21
CA LYS A 159 7.89 36.04 36.09
C LYS A 159 8.21 37.16 35.11
N ASN A 160 8.57 36.84 33.87
CA ASN A 160 8.50 37.81 32.77
C ASN A 160 7.35 37.46 31.83
N TRP A 161 6.18 38.00 32.17
CA TRP A 161 4.89 37.85 31.50
C TRP A 161 4.57 39.00 30.51
N LEU A 162 5.53 39.90 30.23
CA LEU A 162 5.19 41.20 29.64
C LEU A 162 6.07 41.72 28.48
N LEU A 163 7.02 40.96 27.90
CA LEU A 163 8.01 41.60 27.00
C LEU A 163 8.26 40.95 25.64
N ARG A 164 7.32 40.16 25.11
CA ARG A 164 7.51 39.58 23.75
C ARG A 164 6.31 39.58 22.82
N PHE A 165 5.18 40.14 23.23
CA PHE A 165 4.08 40.41 22.30
C PHE A 165 3.95 41.91 22.10
N LEU A 166 4.51 42.38 20.98
CA LEU A 166 4.00 43.50 20.17
C LEU A 166 4.15 44.88 20.83
N GLY A 167 5.10 45.65 20.28
CA GLY A 167 5.55 46.93 20.84
C GLY A 167 4.48 48.01 20.97
N CYS A 168 4.82 48.96 21.86
CA CYS A 168 4.06 50.11 22.38
C CYS A 168 3.32 49.87 23.71
N ALA A 169 4.07 49.82 24.83
CA ALA A 169 3.97 50.67 26.03
C ALA A 169 4.87 50.11 27.15
#